data_AF-A0A5Q2F9W8-F1
#
_entry.id   AF-A0A5Q2F9W8-F1
#
_cell.length_a   1.000
_cell.length_b   1.000
_cell.length_c   1.000
_cell.angle_alpha   90.00
_cell.angle_beta   90.00
_cell.angle_gamma   90.00
#
_symmetry.space_group_name_H-M   'P 1'
#
loop_
_entity.id
_entity.type
_entity.pdbx_description
1 polymer ?
#
loop_
_entity_poly.entity_id
_entity_poly.type
_entity_poly.pdbx_seq_one_letter_code
_entity_poly.pdbx_strand_id
1 'polypeptide(L)'
;MAASIGTTCIRCGACEWECPTQAIRPGPERPVVDSATCTECFGFHGESQCMVVCPTGAITLDSTSTVELSALYTRLRPDRDPTDTDLWHKLEAPSVKLTGLRG
;
A
#
# COMPACT_ATOMS: atom_id res chain seq x y z
N MET A 1 -12.23 0.44 -1.57
CA MET A 1 -11.46 0.94 -0.41
C MET A 1 -10.10 0.29 -0.51
N ALA A 2 -9.00 0.99 -0.22
CA ALA A 2 -7.65 0.59 -0.60
C ALA A 2 -6.66 0.86 0.55
N ALA A 3 -5.47 1.44 0.31
CA ALA A 3 -4.61 1.88 1.40
C ALA A 3 -5.07 3.24 1.97
N SER A 4 -4.83 3.48 3.25
CA SER A 4 -5.01 4.77 3.90
C SER A 4 -3.73 5.22 4.61
N ILE A 5 -3.44 6.52 4.60
CA ILE A 5 -2.24 7.09 5.26
C ILE A 5 -2.72 7.79 6.53
N GLY A 6 -2.15 7.43 7.68
CA GLY A 6 -2.47 7.91 9.02
C GLY A 6 -1.77 9.23 9.38
N THR A 7 -1.96 9.68 10.63
CA THR A 7 -1.45 10.98 11.12
C THR A 7 0.00 10.93 11.57
N THR A 8 0.58 9.73 11.74
CA THR A 8 2.01 9.54 12.02
C THR A 8 2.89 9.71 10.77
N CYS A 9 2.31 10.10 9.63
CA CYS A 9 3.04 10.38 8.41
C CYS A 9 3.95 11.60 8.57
N ILE A 10 5.24 11.42 8.27
CA ILE A 10 6.24 12.50 8.28
C ILE A 10 6.50 13.12 6.91
N ARG A 11 5.71 12.76 5.89
CA ARG A 11 5.82 13.28 4.51
C ARG A 11 7.22 13.11 3.88
N CYS A 12 7.87 11.96 4.10
CA CYS A 12 9.20 11.68 3.54
C CYS A 12 9.22 11.38 2.03
N GLY A 13 8.06 11.09 1.42
CA GLY A 13 7.94 10.82 -0.02
C GLY A 13 8.29 9.39 -0.47
N ALA A 14 8.85 8.53 0.40
CA ALA A 14 9.27 7.18 0.02
C ALA A 14 8.12 6.33 -0.57
N CYS A 15 6.94 6.35 0.05
CA CYS A 15 5.81 5.57 -0.43
C CYS A 15 5.26 6.03 -1.79
N GLU A 16 5.46 7.30 -2.17
CA GLU A 16 5.06 7.83 -3.46
C GLU A 16 5.96 7.29 -4.58
N TRP A 17 7.28 7.25 -4.34
CA TRP A 17 8.24 6.70 -5.29
C TRP A 17 7.97 5.21 -5.54
N GLU A 18 7.77 4.43 -4.48
CA GLU A 18 7.66 2.97 -4.58
C GLU A 18 6.29 2.48 -5.08
N CYS A 19 5.32 3.36 -5.29
CA CYS A 19 3.98 2.96 -5.71
C CYS A 19 3.94 2.63 -7.22
N PRO A 20 3.73 1.36 -7.63
CA PRO A 20 3.86 0.96 -9.03
C PRO A 20 2.75 1.51 -9.94
N THR A 21 1.63 1.95 -9.36
CA THR A 21 0.49 2.54 -10.07
C THR A 21 0.38 4.05 -9.86
N GLN A 22 1.31 4.67 -9.13
CA GLN A 22 1.27 6.09 -8.76
C GLN A 22 -0.06 6.49 -8.07
N ALA A 23 -0.63 5.56 -7.30
CA ALA A 23 -1.86 5.78 -6.55
C ALA A 23 -1.67 6.74 -5.36
N ILE A 24 -0.44 6.89 -4.85
CA ILE A 24 -0.13 7.84 -3.78
C ILE A 24 0.29 9.17 -4.41
N ARG A 25 -0.37 10.27 -4.01
CA ARG A 25 -0.12 11.61 -4.55
C ARG A 25 0.02 12.65 -3.44
N PRO A 26 0.69 13.79 -3.70
CA PRO A 26 0.76 14.91 -2.77
C PRO A 26 -0.64 15.41 -2.38
N GLY A 27 -0.84 15.68 -1.09
CA GLY A 27 -2.05 16.27 -0.54
C GLY A 27 -1.73 17.40 0.44
N PRO A 28 -2.73 18.20 0.83
CA PRO A 28 -2.51 19.43 1.62
C PRO A 28 -1.94 19.17 3.01
N GLU A 29 -2.33 18.07 3.67
CA GLU A 29 -1.84 17.71 5.00
C GLU A 29 -0.87 16.52 4.99
N ARG A 30 -1.16 15.52 4.17
CA ARG A 30 -0.41 14.28 3.98
C ARG A 30 -0.68 13.74 2.57
N PRO A 31 0.17 12.84 2.04
CA PRO A 31 -0.13 12.18 0.79
C PRO A 31 -1.48 11.45 0.87
N VAL A 32 -2.17 11.38 -0.25
CA VAL A 32 -3.50 10.76 -0.38
C VAL A 32 -3.39 9.58 -1.32
N VAL A 33 -4.10 8.50 -0.99
CA VAL A 33 -4.20 7.30 -1.82
C VAL A 33 -5.44 7.39 -2.70
N ASP A 34 -5.25 7.29 -4.01
CA ASP A 34 -6.33 7.08 -4.96
C ASP A 34 -6.76 5.61 -4.97
N SER A 35 -7.91 5.34 -4.37
CA SER A 35 -8.48 4.00 -4.30
C SER A 35 -8.84 3.40 -5.68
N ALA A 36 -8.99 4.22 -6.72
CA ALA A 36 -9.31 3.74 -8.06
C ALA A 36 -8.12 3.08 -8.77
N THR A 37 -6.90 3.33 -8.29
CA THR A 37 -5.64 2.86 -8.89
C THR A 37 -4.74 2.09 -7.92
N CYS A 38 -5.05 2.07 -6.62
CA CYS A 38 -4.30 1.30 -5.63
C CYS A 38 -4.66 -0.19 -5.67
N THR A 39 -3.70 -1.04 -6.05
CA THR A 39 -3.87 -2.50 -6.13
C THR A 39 -3.41 -3.26 -4.89
N GLU A 40 -3.07 -2.57 -3.80
CA GLU A 40 -2.37 -3.21 -2.65
C GLU A 40 -1.11 -3.98 -3.10
N CYS A 41 -0.49 -3.50 -4.19
CA CYS A 41 0.60 -4.16 -4.94
C CYS A 41 0.27 -5.53 -5.56
N PHE A 42 -0.98 -6.00 -5.52
CA PHE A 42 -1.42 -7.21 -6.20
C PHE A 42 -1.08 -7.14 -7.70
N GLY A 43 -0.43 -8.19 -8.20
CA GLY A 43 0.02 -8.29 -9.59
C GLY A 43 1.29 -7.50 -9.93
N PHE A 44 1.92 -6.86 -8.93
CA PHE A 44 3.18 -6.13 -9.07
C PHE A 44 4.27 -6.66 -8.12
N HIS A 45 3.93 -6.87 -6.85
CA HIS A 45 4.86 -7.33 -5.80
C HIS A 45 4.12 -8.24 -4.82
N GLY A 46 4.84 -9.13 -4.13
CA GLY A 46 4.27 -9.97 -3.06
C GLY A 46 3.83 -9.21 -1.80
N GLU A 47 4.25 -7.95 -1.65
CA GLU A 47 3.98 -7.11 -0.48
C GLU A 47 3.65 -5.67 -0.89
N SER A 48 2.87 -4.98 -0.04
CA SER A 48 2.57 -3.56 -0.23
C SER A 48 3.81 -2.68 0.01
N GLN A 49 4.49 -2.27 -1.06
CA GLN A 49 5.75 -1.54 -1.00
C GLN A 49 5.65 -0.24 -0.19
N CYS A 50 4.52 0.47 -0.30
CA CYS A 50 4.27 1.68 0.47
C CYS A 50 4.33 1.44 1.99
N MET A 51 3.88 0.28 2.48
CA MET A 51 3.96 -0.10 3.90
C MET A 51 5.39 -0.50 4.28
N VAL A 52 6.07 -1.28 3.43
CA VAL A 52 7.45 -1.72 3.65
C VAL A 52 8.40 -0.53 3.82
N VAL A 53 8.23 0.51 3.01
CA VAL A 53 9.11 1.69 3.05
C VAL A 53 8.67 2.77 4.03
N CYS A 54 7.52 2.63 4.69
CA CYS A 54 7.02 3.67 5.60
C CYS A 54 7.75 3.62 6.95
N PRO A 55 8.60 4.62 7.28
CA PRO A 55 9.43 4.56 8.50
C PRO A 55 8.63 4.68 9.80
N THR A 56 7.39 5.16 9.73
CA THR A 56 6.52 5.38 10.89
C THR A 56 5.33 4.42 10.95
N GLY A 57 5.23 3.47 10.02
CA GLY A 57 4.10 2.54 9.94
C GLY A 57 2.75 3.25 9.78
N ALA A 58 2.73 4.41 9.11
CA ALA A 58 1.53 5.23 9.00
C ALA A 58 0.48 4.67 8.03
N ILE A 59 0.77 3.60 7.27
CA ILE A 59 -0.11 3.13 6.19
C ILE A 59 -0.85 1.87 6.64
N THR A 60 -2.16 1.84 6.39
CA THR A 60 -3.01 0.67 6.61
C THR A 60 -3.69 0.24 5.31
N LEU A 61 -4.03 -1.05 5.18
CA LEU A 61 -4.78 -1.59 4.05
C LEU A 61 -6.23 -1.87 4.45
N ASP A 62 -7.16 -1.58 3.54
CA ASP A 62 -8.56 -1.95 3.67
C ASP A 62 -8.80 -3.43 3.36
N SER A 63 -10.00 -3.93 3.68
CA SER A 63 -10.41 -5.32 3.46
C SER A 63 -10.85 -5.58 2.01
N THR A 64 -10.03 -5.25 1.01
CA THR A 64 -10.30 -5.58 -0.40
C THR A 64 -10.10 -7.07 -0.68
N SER A 65 -10.98 -7.67 -1.48
CA SER A 65 -10.85 -9.07 -1.90
C SER A 65 -9.86 -9.24 -3.05
N THR A 66 -9.24 -10.42 -3.17
CA THR A 66 -8.31 -10.74 -4.27
C THR A 66 -8.99 -10.69 -5.64
N VAL A 67 -10.28 -11.01 -5.71
CA VAL A 67 -11.08 -10.91 -6.96
C VAL A 67 -11.18 -9.45 -7.42
N GLU A 68 -11.46 -8.52 -6.49
CA GLU A 68 -11.52 -7.09 -6.80
C GLU A 68 -10.15 -6.55 -7.22
N LEU A 69 -9.08 -6.94 -6.52
CA LEU A 69 -7.71 -6.53 -6.83
C LEU A 69 -7.25 -7.06 -8.20
N SER A 70 -7.60 -8.30 -8.54
CA SER A 70 -7.31 -8.89 -9.85
C SER A 70 -8.04 -8.17 -10.98
N ALA A 71 -9.33 -7.85 -10.78
CA ALA A 71 -10.10 -7.07 -11.75
C ALA A 71 -9.54 -5.65 -11.94
N LEU A 72 -9.12 -5.01 -10.85
CA LEU A 72 -8.46 -3.71 -10.88
C LEU A 72 -7.12 -3.78 -11.63
N TYR A 73 -6.28 -4.78 -11.35
CA TYR A 73 -5.01 -4.98 -12.04
C TYR A 73 -5.22 -5.08 -13.55
N THR A 74 -6.14 -5.96 -13.97
CA THR A 74 -6.44 -6.22 -15.39
C THR A 74 -6.87 -4.93 -16.10
N ARG A 75 -7.64 -4.07 -15.41
CA ARG A 75 -8.03 -2.77 -15.93
C ARG A 75 -6.86 -1.80 -16.09
N LEU A 76 -5.92 -1.78 -15.15
CA LEU A 76 -4.77 -0.87 -15.17
C LEU A 76 -3.67 -1.33 -16.12
N ARG A 77 -3.46 -2.65 -16.24
CA ARG A 77 -2.38 -3.29 -16.98
C ARG A 77 -2.91 -4.42 -17.87
N PRO A 78 -3.69 -4.11 -18.91
CA PRO A 78 -4.16 -5.11 -19.86
C PRO A 78 -3.04 -5.65 -20.77
N ASP A 79 -1.85 -5.04 -20.69
CA ASP A 79 -0.67 -5.34 -21.50
C ASP A 79 0.14 -6.54 -21.00
N ARG A 80 -0.12 -7.03 -19.80
CA ARG A 80 0.69 -8.07 -19.16
C ARG A 80 -0.07 -8.85 -18.09
N ASP A 81 0.40 -10.05 -17.82
CA ASP A 81 -0.12 -10.88 -16.74
C ASP A 81 0.36 -10.38 -15.36
N PRO A 82 -0.46 -10.55 -14.30
CA PRO A 82 -0.07 -10.19 -12.95
C PRO A 82 1.09 -11.05 -12.45
N THR A 83 2.06 -10.41 -11.78
CA THR A 83 3.23 -11.06 -11.18
C THR A 83 3.09 -11.18 -9.67
N ASP A 84 3.83 -12.12 -9.07
CA ASP A 84 3.94 -12.34 -7.62
C ASP A 84 2.61 -12.58 -6.90
N THR A 85 1.56 -13.01 -7.61
CA THR A 85 0.22 -13.22 -7.02
C THR A 85 0.16 -14.41 -6.06
N ASP A 86 1.08 -15.36 -6.21
CA ASP A 86 1.28 -16.52 -5.34
C ASP A 86 2.05 -16.17 -4.06
N LEU A 87 2.89 -15.13 -4.12
CA LEU A 87 3.60 -14.56 -2.97
C LEU A 87 2.80 -13.45 -2.29
N TRP A 88 1.80 -12.90 -2.99
CA TRP A 88 1.02 -11.79 -2.51
C TRP A 88 0.27 -12.17 -1.23
N HIS A 89 0.51 -11.38 -0.19
CA HIS A 89 -0.23 -11.47 1.04
C HIS A 89 -0.55 -10.07 1.56
N LYS A 90 -1.70 -9.95 2.21
CA LYS A 90 -2.10 -8.71 2.84
C LYS A 90 -1.22 -8.49 4.07
N LEU A 91 -0.48 -7.38 4.05
CA LEU A 91 0.24 -6.94 5.24
C LEU A 91 -0.75 -6.38 6.25
N GLU A 92 -0.67 -6.86 7.48
CA GLU A 92 -1.34 -6.21 8.61
C GLU A 92 -0.50 -5.00 9.03
N ALA A 93 -1.15 -3.91 9.42
CA ALA A 93 -0.44 -2.79 10.04
C ALA A 93 0.40 -3.35 11.19
N PRO A 94 1.69 -2.95 11.33
CA PRO A 94 2.51 -3.48 12.41
C PRO A 94 1.79 -3.19 13.71
N SER A 95 1.33 -4.25 14.37
CA SER A 95 0.86 -4.19 15.73
C SER A 95 2.00 -3.56 16.50
N VAL A 96 1.87 -2.30 16.92
CA VAL A 96 2.87 -1.62 17.73
C VAL A 96 3.05 -2.51 18.95
N LYS A 97 4.07 -3.36 18.94
CA LYS A 97 4.52 -4.06 20.13
C LYS A 97 5.06 -2.94 21.03
N LEU A 98 4.20 -2.46 21.92
CA LEU A 98 4.50 -1.62 23.08
C LEU A 98 5.45 -2.34 24.07
N THR A 99 6.42 -3.12 23.59
CA THR A 99 7.43 -3.81 24.38
C THR A 99 8.78 -3.20 24.02
N GLY A 100 9.07 -2.04 24.60
CA GLY A 100 10.34 -1.35 24.40
C GLY A 100 10.58 -0.13 25.29
N LEU A 101 9.56 0.43 25.94
CA LEU A 101 9.74 1.41 27.02
C LEU A 101 9.81 0.69 28.37
N ARG A 102 10.97 0.09 28.66
CA ARG A 102 11.45 -0.04 30.03
C ARG A 102 12.75 0.75 30.09
N GLY A 103 12.76 1.75 30.97
CA GLY A 103 13.92 2.60 31.26
C GLY A 103 14.99 1.87 32.03
#